data_AF-A0A935X137-F1
#
_entry.id   AF-A0A935X137-F1
#
_cell.length_a   1.000
_cell.length_b   1.000
_cell.length_c   1.000
_cell.angle_alpha   90.00
_cell.angle_beta   90.00
_cell.angle_gamma   90.00
#
_symmetry.space_group_name_H-M   'P 1'
#
loop_
_entity.id
_entity.type
_entity.pdbx_description
1 polymer ?
#
loop_
_entity_poly.entity_id
_entity_poly.type
_entity_poly.pdbx_seq_one_letter_code
_entity_poly.pdbx_strand_id
1 'polypeptide(L)'
;MADSHAFEITVHVDALPGLAQSVNAHLAPEPGPIAALDLLALSQDTGRAELLLTFVFPTDQALSVLAEEHPELRASPTSVALGYVVVSARAHEDSVDVSFFSTSHALAAAMRESDHVRAFFRSLARHAANAEVREVNEWNESRPL
;
A
#
# COMPACT_ATOMS: atom_id res chain seq x y z
N MET A 1 -9.33 -18.13 -5.57
CA MET A 1 -7.87 -18.38 -5.61
C MET A 1 -7.34 -16.99 -5.82
N ALA A 2 -6.91 -16.35 -4.75
CA ALA A 2 -6.87 -14.88 -4.66
C ALA A 2 -5.87 -14.25 -5.61
N ASP A 3 -6.39 -13.63 -6.66
CA ASP A 3 -5.61 -12.88 -7.65
C ASP A 3 -5.37 -11.42 -7.22
N SER A 4 -6.11 -10.92 -6.22
CA SER A 4 -5.91 -9.55 -5.73
C SER A 4 -6.01 -9.42 -4.21
N HIS A 5 -5.36 -8.38 -3.70
CA HIS A 5 -5.41 -7.98 -2.31
C HIS A 5 -5.23 -6.46 -2.18
N ALA A 6 -5.98 -5.84 -1.26
CA ALA A 6 -5.90 -4.40 -1.05
C ALA A 6 -5.93 -4.02 0.44
N PHE A 7 -5.27 -2.91 0.74
CA PHE A 7 -5.45 -2.14 1.97
C PHE A 7 -6.10 -0.82 1.64
N GLU A 8 -7.15 -0.46 2.35
CA GLU A 8 -7.89 0.78 2.16
C GLU A 8 -7.88 1.62 3.44
N ILE A 9 -7.70 2.92 3.26
CA ILE A 9 -7.71 3.89 4.35
C ILE A 9 -8.48 5.15 3.90
N THR A 10 -9.40 5.60 4.74
CA THR A 10 -10.08 6.89 4.57
C THR A 10 -9.35 7.94 5.39
N VAL A 11 -8.87 9.00 4.76
CA VAL A 11 -8.00 10.02 5.40
C VAL A 11 -8.59 11.41 5.16
N HIS A 12 -8.71 12.23 6.21
CA HIS A 12 -9.08 13.64 6.03
C HIS A 12 -7.99 14.37 5.23
N VAL A 13 -8.38 15.35 4.41
CA VAL A 13 -7.45 16.05 3.51
C VAL A 13 -6.28 16.70 4.28
N ASP A 14 -6.50 17.16 5.51
CA ASP A 14 -5.48 17.76 6.37
C ASP A 14 -4.47 16.74 6.94
N ALA A 15 -4.82 15.45 6.99
CA ALA A 15 -3.95 14.35 7.42
C ALA A 15 -3.13 13.73 6.28
N LEU A 16 -3.41 14.07 5.02
CA LEU A 16 -2.65 13.59 3.85
C LEU A 16 -1.13 13.83 3.93
N PRO A 17 -0.62 14.98 4.44
CA PRO A 17 0.83 15.16 4.63
C PRO A 17 1.45 14.13 5.56
N GLY A 18 0.76 13.76 6.64
CA GLY A 18 1.20 12.73 7.57
C GLY A 18 1.20 11.34 6.93
N LEU A 19 0.16 11.02 6.15
CA LEU A 19 0.09 9.79 5.39
C LEU A 19 1.25 9.68 4.38
N ALA A 20 1.45 10.72 3.57
CA ALA A 20 2.52 10.76 2.57
C ALA A 20 3.90 10.56 3.21
N GLN A 21 4.15 11.19 4.37
CA GLN A 21 5.39 11.00 5.12
C GLN A 21 5.58 9.54 5.58
N SER A 22 4.53 8.90 6.12
CA SER A 22 4.60 7.48 6.52
C SER A 22 4.90 6.57 5.33
N VAL A 23 4.24 6.81 4.19
CA VAL A 23 4.44 6.05 2.96
C VAL A 23 5.87 6.19 2.48
N ASN A 24 6.37 7.42 2.34
CA ASN A 24 7.74 7.72 1.90
C ASN A 24 8.81 7.07 2.78
N ALA A 25 8.55 6.88 4.07
CA ALA A 25 9.51 6.22 4.98
C ALA A 25 9.76 4.74 4.63
N HIS A 26 8.90 4.11 3.84
CA HIS A 26 9.02 2.72 3.41
C HIS A 26 9.16 2.55 1.90
N LEU A 27 9.18 3.64 1.13
CA LEU A 27 9.37 3.55 -0.31
C LEU A 27 10.82 3.18 -0.65
N ALA A 28 10.96 2.43 -1.75
CA ALA A 28 12.24 2.34 -2.43
C ALA A 28 12.70 3.75 -2.86
N PRO A 29 14.01 4.01 -2.96
CA PRO A 29 14.55 5.33 -3.32
C PRO A 29 14.10 5.87 -4.69
N GLU A 30 13.59 4.99 -5.55
CA GLU A 30 13.01 5.31 -6.86
C GLU A 30 11.62 4.66 -6.94
N PRO A 31 10.55 5.38 -7.33
CA PRO A 31 10.50 6.78 -7.75
C PRO A 31 10.63 7.79 -6.58
N GLY A 32 10.82 9.07 -6.90
CA GLY A 32 10.92 10.14 -5.91
C GLY A 32 9.72 10.20 -4.92
N PRO A 33 9.85 10.93 -3.81
CA PRO A 33 8.86 10.92 -2.73
C PRO A 33 7.50 11.42 -3.23
N ILE A 34 6.44 10.83 -2.66
CA ILE A 34 5.06 11.22 -2.90
C ILE A 34 4.71 12.40 -2.00
N ALA A 35 4.15 13.46 -2.56
CA ALA A 35 3.57 14.57 -1.81
C ALA A 35 2.09 14.32 -1.50
N ALA A 36 1.57 14.99 -0.47
CA ALA A 36 0.12 15.01 -0.19
C ALA A 36 -0.69 15.50 -1.40
N LEU A 37 -0.12 16.44 -2.18
CA LEU A 37 -0.75 16.95 -3.39
C LEU A 37 -0.89 15.87 -4.47
N ASP A 38 0.03 14.90 -4.55
CA ASP A 38 -0.06 13.81 -5.52
C ASP A 38 -1.23 12.89 -5.18
N LEU A 39 -1.43 12.56 -3.90
CA LEU A 39 -2.59 11.78 -3.43
C LEU A 39 -3.91 12.54 -3.65
N LEU A 40 -3.92 13.85 -3.41
CA LEU A 40 -5.08 14.68 -3.66
C LEU A 40 -5.40 14.78 -5.17
N ALA A 41 -4.39 15.00 -6.01
CA ALA A 41 -4.54 15.04 -7.46
C ALA A 41 -5.05 13.69 -7.99
N LEU A 42 -4.49 12.57 -7.50
CA LEU A 42 -4.94 11.21 -7.80
C LEU A 42 -6.43 11.03 -7.49
N SER A 43 -6.91 11.60 -6.38
CA SER A 43 -8.31 11.48 -5.95
C SER A 43 -9.31 12.29 -6.80
N GLN A 44 -8.82 13.30 -7.51
CA GLN A 44 -9.61 14.20 -8.35
C GLN A 44 -9.59 13.80 -9.83
N ASP A 45 -8.72 12.86 -10.22
CA ASP A 45 -8.58 12.43 -11.60
C ASP A 45 -9.71 11.48 -12.01
N THR A 46 -10.62 11.98 -12.85
CA THR A 46 -11.74 11.20 -13.40
C THR A 46 -11.31 10.10 -14.39
N GLY A 47 -10.05 10.11 -14.83
CA GLY A 47 -9.44 9.16 -15.76
C GLY A 47 -8.93 7.87 -15.12
N ARG A 48 -9.13 7.66 -13.81
CA ARG A 48 -8.57 6.53 -13.04
C ARG A 48 -7.04 6.55 -13.05
N ALA A 49 -6.45 7.69 -12.71
CA ALA A 49 -5.01 7.73 -12.48
C ALA A 49 -4.63 6.74 -11.36
N GLU A 50 -3.47 6.13 -11.53
CA GLU A 50 -2.89 5.17 -10.61
C GLU A 50 -1.41 5.54 -10.40
N LEU A 51 -0.93 5.40 -9.17
CA LEU A 51 0.50 5.46 -8.87
C LEU A 51 1.03 4.04 -8.68
N LEU A 52 2.22 3.76 -9.20
CA LEU A 52 2.91 2.51 -8.95
C LEU A 52 4.02 2.74 -7.95
N LEU A 53 3.90 2.10 -6.79
CA LEU A 53 4.85 2.23 -5.70
C LEU A 53 5.60 0.92 -5.47
N THR A 54 6.84 1.08 -5.04
CA THR A 54 7.67 -0.02 -4.55
C THR A 54 8.01 0.25 -3.11
N PHE A 55 7.63 -0.67 -2.23
CA PHE A 55 7.95 -0.60 -0.80
C PHE A 55 9.09 -1.55 -0.47
N VAL A 56 9.90 -1.22 0.54
CA VAL A 56 10.99 -2.10 1.01
C VAL A 56 10.73 -2.49 2.45
N PHE A 57 10.67 -3.79 2.70
CA PHE A 57 10.43 -4.35 4.03
C PHE A 57 11.56 -5.27 4.46
N PRO A 58 11.82 -5.40 5.78
CA PRO A 58 12.67 -6.46 6.29
C PRO A 58 12.11 -7.83 5.90
N THR A 59 12.98 -8.78 5.56
CA THR A 59 12.54 -10.12 5.15
C THR A 59 11.88 -10.86 6.32
N ASP A 60 10.66 -11.36 6.10
CA ASP A 60 9.99 -12.36 6.92
C ASP A 60 9.70 -13.62 6.08
N GLN A 61 8.94 -14.58 6.61
CA GLN A 61 8.67 -15.84 5.92
C GLN A 61 7.97 -15.62 4.56
N ALA A 62 6.91 -14.81 4.52
CA ALA A 62 6.15 -14.57 3.29
C ALA A 62 6.99 -13.82 2.24
N LEU A 63 7.75 -12.82 2.68
CA LEU A 63 8.66 -12.09 1.79
C LEU A 63 9.85 -12.94 1.33
N SER A 64 10.29 -13.93 2.13
CA SER A 64 11.32 -14.88 1.72
C SER A 64 10.82 -15.76 0.57
N VAL A 65 9.60 -16.29 0.67
CA VAL A 65 8.96 -17.07 -0.41
C VAL A 65 8.85 -16.22 -1.67
N LEU A 66 8.35 -14.99 -1.55
CA LEU A 66 8.29 -14.06 -2.67
C LEU A 66 9.66 -13.84 -3.33
N ALA A 67 10.72 -13.66 -2.54
CA ALA A 67 12.08 -13.43 -3.05
C ALA A 67 12.78 -14.70 -3.57
N GLU A 68 12.29 -15.90 -3.25
CA GLU A 68 12.74 -17.16 -3.84
C GLU A 68 12.12 -17.36 -5.23
N GLU A 69 10.83 -17.03 -5.37
CA GLU A 69 10.11 -17.07 -6.65
C GLU A 69 10.52 -15.92 -7.59
N HIS A 70 10.83 -14.76 -7.02
CA HIS A 70 11.21 -13.53 -7.70
C HIS A 70 12.52 -12.94 -7.14
N PRO A 71 13.69 -13.51 -7.47
CA PRO A 71 14.97 -13.05 -6.94
C PRO A 71 15.29 -11.58 -7.24
N GLU A 72 14.73 -11.03 -8.32
CA GLU A 72 14.84 -9.62 -8.70
C GLU A 72 14.22 -8.64 -7.70
N LEU A 73 13.27 -9.11 -6.87
CA LEU A 73 12.64 -8.30 -5.82
C LEU A 73 13.52 -8.21 -4.57
N ARG A 74 14.65 -8.89 -4.51
CA ARG A 74 15.56 -8.82 -3.37
C ARG A 74 16.32 -7.50 -3.38
N ALA A 75 15.93 -6.58 -2.49
CA ALA A 75 16.59 -5.28 -2.34
C ALA A 75 17.93 -5.39 -1.61
N SER A 76 18.04 -6.29 -0.63
CA SER A 76 19.27 -6.60 0.09
C SER A 76 19.21 -8.02 0.68
N PRO A 77 20.28 -8.52 1.31
CA PRO A 77 20.24 -9.81 2.00
C PRO A 77 19.14 -9.91 3.08
N THR A 78 18.72 -8.78 3.65
CA THR A 78 17.75 -8.72 4.76
C THR A 78 16.47 -7.95 4.42
N SER A 79 16.26 -7.59 3.14
CA SER A 79 15.07 -6.86 2.73
C SER A 79 14.59 -7.25 1.33
N VAL A 80 13.28 -7.15 1.16
CA VAL A 80 12.58 -7.47 -0.10
C VAL A 80 11.76 -6.25 -0.51
N ALA A 81 11.82 -5.93 -1.80
CA ALA A 81 11.01 -4.92 -2.44
C ALA A 81 9.66 -5.51 -2.82
N LEU A 82 8.59 -5.01 -2.21
CA LEU A 82 7.23 -5.22 -2.66
C LEU A 82 6.94 -4.20 -3.77
N GLY A 83 7.28 -4.56 -5.00
CA GLY A 83 7.06 -3.73 -6.19
C GLY A 83 5.63 -3.77 -6.71
N TYR A 84 5.30 -2.87 -7.64
CA TYR A 84 4.02 -2.81 -8.35
C TYR A 84 2.79 -2.76 -7.44
N VAL A 85 2.91 -2.09 -6.29
CA VAL A 85 1.75 -1.77 -5.46
C VAL A 85 1.05 -0.59 -6.13
N VAL A 86 -0.14 -0.85 -6.67
CA VAL A 86 -0.98 0.15 -7.30
C VAL A 86 -1.66 0.96 -6.21
N VAL A 87 -1.57 2.29 -6.31
CA VAL A 87 -2.28 3.21 -5.45
C VAL A 87 -3.31 3.94 -6.28
N SER A 88 -4.55 3.88 -5.81
CA SER A 88 -5.63 4.73 -6.32
C SER A 88 -6.22 5.54 -5.18
N ALA A 89 -6.84 6.65 -5.51
CA ALA A 89 -7.51 7.49 -4.54
C ALA A 89 -8.88 7.93 -5.07
N ARG A 90 -9.83 8.13 -4.16
CA ARG A 90 -11.16 8.70 -4.47
C ARG A 90 -11.50 9.78 -3.46
N ALA A 91 -11.84 10.95 -3.97
CA ALA A 91 -12.29 12.04 -3.11
C ALA A 91 -13.69 11.74 -2.54
N HIS A 92 -13.88 12.05 -1.26
CA HIS A 92 -15.15 11.98 -0.56
C HIS A 92 -15.30 13.20 0.37
N GLU A 93 -16.03 14.23 -0.08
CA GLU A 93 -16.23 15.50 0.64
C GLU A 93 -14.93 16.11 1.20
N ASP A 94 -14.65 15.91 2.48
CA ASP A 94 -13.48 16.40 3.24
C ASP A 94 -12.39 15.32 3.47
N SER A 95 -12.55 14.17 2.81
CA SER A 95 -11.71 12.99 2.97
C SER A 95 -11.33 12.38 1.63
N VAL A 96 -10.34 11.50 1.65
CA VAL A 96 -9.86 10.73 0.50
C VAL A 96 -9.77 9.27 0.91
N ASP A 97 -10.43 8.40 0.16
CA ASP A 97 -10.22 6.96 0.24
C ASP A 97 -8.98 6.61 -0.58
N VAL A 98 -7.93 6.10 0.06
CA VAL A 98 -6.70 5.65 -0.58
C VAL A 98 -6.65 4.13 -0.53
N SER A 99 -6.49 3.49 -1.69
CA SER A 99 -6.41 2.04 -1.83
C SER A 99 -5.03 1.65 -2.34
N PHE A 100 -4.36 0.75 -1.63
CA PHE A 100 -3.08 0.13 -2.00
C PHE A 100 -3.33 -1.32 -2.36
N PHE A 101 -3.13 -1.71 -3.61
CA PHE A 101 -3.51 -3.04 -4.07
C PHE A 101 -2.49 -3.64 -5.03
N SER A 102 -2.53 -4.96 -5.14
CA SER A 102 -1.84 -5.69 -6.20
C SER A 102 -2.79 -6.68 -6.86
N THR A 103 -2.60 -6.88 -8.16
CA THR A 103 -3.26 -7.89 -9.00
C THR A 103 -2.34 -9.06 -9.35
N SER A 104 -1.10 -9.03 -8.86
CA SER A 104 -0.18 -10.17 -8.95
C SER A 104 -0.45 -11.12 -7.80
N HIS A 105 -0.66 -12.40 -8.10
CA HIS A 105 -0.92 -13.43 -7.10
C HIS A 105 0.18 -13.49 -6.02
N ALA A 106 1.45 -13.49 -6.43
CA ALA A 106 2.58 -13.57 -5.51
C ALA A 106 2.67 -12.34 -4.59
N LEU A 107 2.47 -11.13 -5.15
CA LEU A 107 2.47 -9.89 -4.36
C LEU A 107 1.25 -9.80 -3.44
N ALA A 108 0.07 -10.20 -3.92
CA ALA A 108 -1.15 -10.25 -3.12
C ALA A 108 -1.03 -11.23 -1.94
N ALA A 109 -0.38 -12.38 -2.14
CA ALA A 109 -0.06 -13.32 -1.07
C ALA A 109 0.93 -12.71 -0.07
N ALA A 110 2.03 -12.12 -0.55
CA ALA A 110 3.00 -11.45 0.31
C ALA A 110 2.38 -10.31 1.13
N MET A 111 1.53 -9.47 0.52
CA MET A 111 0.81 -8.42 1.23
C MET A 111 -0.09 -8.98 2.35
N ARG A 112 -0.76 -10.10 2.08
CA ARG A 112 -1.68 -10.73 3.02
C ARG A 112 -0.97 -11.42 4.18
N GLU A 113 0.18 -12.03 3.92
CA GLU A 113 0.84 -12.97 4.84
C GLU A 113 2.07 -12.40 5.54
N SER A 114 2.69 -11.34 5.00
CA SER A 114 3.85 -10.71 5.64
C SER A 114 3.43 -9.89 6.87
N ASP A 115 4.01 -10.24 8.02
CA ASP A 115 3.82 -9.50 9.26
C ASP A 115 4.35 -8.07 9.14
N HIS A 116 5.48 -7.88 8.46
CA HIS A 116 6.06 -6.53 8.27
C HIS A 116 5.19 -5.67 7.35
N VAL A 117 4.68 -6.21 6.25
CA VAL A 117 3.78 -5.47 5.34
C VAL A 117 2.50 -5.08 6.09
N ARG A 118 1.85 -6.05 6.76
CA ARG A 118 0.63 -5.79 7.53
C ARG A 118 0.85 -4.79 8.66
N ALA A 119 1.97 -4.89 9.38
CA ALA A 119 2.30 -3.97 10.46
C ALA A 119 2.49 -2.54 9.94
N PHE A 120 3.14 -2.38 8.78
CA PHE A 120 3.26 -1.08 8.14
C PHE A 120 1.89 -0.51 7.77
N PHE A 121 1.05 -1.25 7.05
CA PHE A 121 -0.28 -0.75 6.66
C PHE A 121 -1.15 -0.45 7.89
N ARG A 122 -1.12 -1.29 8.93
CA ARG A 122 -1.81 -1.02 10.19
C ARG A 122 -1.31 0.26 10.86
N SER A 123 -0.02 0.57 10.76
CA SER A 123 0.53 1.82 11.32
C SER A 123 -0.03 3.07 10.66
N LEU A 124 -0.55 2.97 9.43
CA LEU A 124 -1.20 4.08 8.72
C LEU A 124 -2.55 4.45 9.34
N ALA A 125 -3.19 3.56 10.12
CA ALA A 125 -4.45 3.81 10.80
C ALA A 125 -4.42 5.08 11.68
N ARG A 126 -3.24 5.50 12.17
CA ARG A 126 -3.06 6.76 12.91
C ARG A 126 -3.46 8.02 12.12
N HIS A 127 -3.52 7.92 10.79
CA HIS A 127 -3.91 8.98 9.88
C HIS A 127 -5.35 8.82 9.38
N ALA A 128 -6.00 7.69 9.70
CA ALA A 128 -7.34 7.39 9.22
C ALA A 128 -8.38 8.21 9.98
N ALA A 129 -9.41 8.68 9.28
CA ALA A 129 -10.55 9.40 9.87
C ALA A 129 -11.28 8.57 10.94
N ASN A 130 -11.31 7.24 10.76
CA ASN A 130 -11.93 6.27 11.67
C ASN A 130 -10.92 5.44 12.47
N ALA A 131 -9.64 5.82 12.49
CA ALA A 131 -8.55 5.08 13.13
C ALA A 131 -8.41 3.61 12.68
N GLU A 132 -8.80 3.29 11.45
CA GLU A 132 -8.79 1.93 10.91
C GLU A 132 -8.19 1.88 9.50
N VAL A 133 -7.52 0.76 9.18
CA VAL A 133 -7.21 0.36 7.81
C VAL A 133 -7.98 -0.92 7.53
N ARG A 134 -8.67 -0.97 6.39
CA ARG A 134 -9.43 -2.14 5.97
C ARG A 134 -8.57 -3.00 5.05
N GLU A 135 -8.62 -4.30 5.26
CA GLU A 135 -8.10 -5.31 4.35
C GLU A 135 -9.26 -5.77 3.46
N VAL A 136 -9.08 -5.72 2.14
CA VAL A 136 -10.07 -6.14 1.15
C VAL A 136 -9.51 -7.30 0.32
N ASN A 137 -10.29 -8.38 0.19
CA ASN A 137 -9.90 -9.56 -0.57
C ASN A 137 -10.46 -9.56 -2.00
N GLU A 138 -10.13 -10.62 -2.75
CA GLU A 138 -10.58 -10.85 -4.14
C GLU A 138 -12.12 -10.84 -4.31
N TRP A 139 -12.88 -11.06 -3.24
CA TRP A 139 -14.34 -11.12 -3.23
C TRP A 139 -14.99 -9.79 -2.79
N ASN A 140 -14.20 -8.72 -2.66
CA ASN A 140 -14.60 -7.43 -2.07
C ASN A 140 -15.12 -7.55 -0.63
N GLU A 141 -14.76 -8.62 0.08
CA GLU A 141 -15.01 -8.71 1.51
C GLU A 141 -13.99 -7.84 2.22
N SER A 142 -14.48 -6.95 3.08
CA SER A 142 -13.66 -6.03 3.85
C SER A 142 -13.68 -6.42 5.33
N ARG A 143 -12.52 -6.30 5.98
CA ARG A 143 -12.36 -6.48 7.42
C ARG A 143 -11.32 -5.51 7.98
N PRO A 144 -11.39 -5.17 9.28
CA PRO A 144 -10.30 -4.46 9.94
C PRO A 144 -8.98 -5.24 9.86
N LEU A 145 -7.85 -4.54 9.65
CA LEU A 145 -6.51 -5.10 9.49
C LEU A 145 -5.80 -5.53 10.80
#